data_AF-A0A962ARK2-F1
#
_entry.id   AF-A0A962ARK2-F1
#
_cell.length_a   1.000
_cell.length_b   1.000
_cell.length_c   1.000
_cell.angle_alpha   90.00
_cell.angle_beta   90.00
_cell.angle_gamma   90.00
#
_symmetry.space_group_name_H-M   'P 1'
#
loop_
_entity.id
_entity.type
_entity.pdbx_description
1 polymer ?
#
loop_
_entity_poly.entity_id
_entity_poly.type
_entity_poly.pdbx_seq_one_letter_code
_entity_poly.pdbx_strand_id
1 'polypeptide(L)' 'MRIIKRSTLVAFWIVHPETRSSLEYWLRVTSAAHWKTSAEVRSSFPKASVLNAECVRFDVAGGNYRL' A
#
# COMPACT_ATOMS: atom_id res chain seq x y z
N MET A 1 1.86 -8.71 8.27
CA MET A 1 0.69 -7.85 8.59
C MET A 1 -0.55 -8.54 8.07
N ARG A 2 -1.71 -8.42 8.74
CA ARG A 2 -2.96 -9.02 8.26
C ARG A 2 -3.68 -8.05 7.30
N ILE A 3 -3.93 -8.49 6.07
CA ILE A 3 -4.64 -7.70 5.05
C ILE A 3 -6.12 -8.08 5.07
N ILE A 4 -6.98 -7.13 5.42
CA ILE A 4 -8.41 -7.40 5.67
C ILE A 4 -9.23 -7.45 4.37
N LYS A 5 -9.01 -6.49 3.45
CA LYS A 5 -9.80 -6.33 2.21
C LYS A 5 -8.95 -6.42 0.94
N ARG A 6 -8.30 -7.57 0.73
CA ARG A 6 -7.52 -7.81 -0.51
C ARG A 6 -8.38 -7.68 -1.77
N SER A 7 -9.65 -8.10 -1.72
CA SER A 7 -10.58 -8.02 -2.85
C SER A 7 -10.79 -6.59 -3.37
N THR A 8 -10.72 -5.58 -2.49
CA THR A 8 -10.82 -4.17 -2.90
C THR A 8 -9.67 -3.75 -3.81
N LEU A 9 -8.44 -4.19 -3.52
CA LEU A 9 -7.29 -3.93 -4.38
C LEU A 9 -7.45 -4.60 -5.74
N VAL A 10 -7.91 -5.86 -5.74
CA VAL A 10 -8.15 -6.64 -6.96
C VAL A 10 -9.20 -5.98 -7.84
N ALA A 11 -10.35 -5.62 -7.27
CA ALA A 11 -11.40 -4.93 -8.00
C ALA A 11 -10.92 -3.58 -8.55
N PHE A 12 -10.13 -2.84 -7.78
CA PHE A 12 -9.61 -1.55 -8.20
C PHE A 12 -8.65 -1.67 -9.40
N TRP A 13 -7.68 -2.58 -9.37
CA TRP A 13 -6.75 -2.72 -10.50
C TRP A 13 -7.35 -3.42 -11.73
N ILE A 14 -8.53 -4.04 -11.61
CA ILE A 14 -9.28 -4.51 -12.78
C ILE A 14 -9.84 -3.33 -13.56
N VAL A 15 -10.30 -2.28 -12.86
CA VAL A 15 -10.81 -1.04 -13.45
C VAL A 15 -9.68 -0.09 -13.87
N HIS A 16 -8.57 -0.10 -13.12
CA HIS A 16 -7.37 0.73 -13.35
C HIS A 16 -6.11 -0.14 -13.52
N PRO A 17 -5.92 -0.81 -14.68
CA PRO A 17 -4.83 -1.78 -14.89
C PRO A 17 -3.42 -1.24 -14.62
N GLU A 18 -3.19 0.04 -14.85
CA GLU A 18 -1.93 0.75 -14.59
C GLU A 18 -1.52 0.72 -13.10
N THR A 19 -2.48 0.52 -12.20
CA THR A 19 -2.24 0.46 -10.75
C THR A 19 -1.80 -0.92 -10.27
N ARG A 20 -2.04 -1.96 -11.07
CA ARG A 20 -1.83 -3.36 -10.70
C ARG A 20 -0.43 -3.63 -10.16
N SER A 21 0.60 -3.24 -10.90
CA SER A 21 2.00 -3.51 -10.50
C SER A 21 2.35 -2.87 -9.15
N SER A 22 1.85 -1.66 -8.89
CA SER A 22 2.07 -0.95 -7.62
C SER A 22 1.33 -1.62 -6.46
N LEU A 23 0.07 -2.02 -6.68
CA LEU A 23 -0.77 -2.64 -5.67
C LEU A 23 -0.36 -4.10 -5.38
N GLU A 24 0.09 -4.85 -6.38
CA GLU A 24 0.68 -6.19 -6.20
C GLU A 24 1.99 -6.11 -5.42
N TYR A 25 2.84 -5.12 -5.73
CA TYR A 25 4.06 -4.86 -4.95
C TYR A 25 3.72 -4.52 -3.49
N TRP A 26 2.78 -3.60 -3.27
CA TRP A 26 2.33 -3.24 -1.93
C TRP A 26 1.81 -4.46 -1.17
N LEU A 27 1.00 -5.30 -1.82
CA LEU A 27 0.45 -6.52 -1.23
C LEU A 27 1.55 -7.49 -0.80
N ARG A 28 2.54 -7.72 -1.66
CA ARG A 28 3.66 -8.64 -1.41
C ARG A 28 4.53 -8.18 -0.24
N VAL A 29 4.87 -6.89 -0.19
CA VAL A 29 5.70 -6.34 0.89
C VAL A 29 4.93 -6.34 2.20
N THR A 30 3.67 -5.87 2.18
CA THR A 30 2.84 -5.75 3.38
C THR A 30 2.50 -7.11 3.98
N SER A 31 2.23 -8.14 3.16
CA SER A 31 1.93 -9.48 3.67
C SER A 31 3.12 -10.10 4.43
N ALA A 32 4.35 -9.86 3.96
CA ALA A 32 5.58 -10.35 4.60
C ALA A 32 6.07 -9.46 5.75
N ALA A 33 5.61 -8.21 5.84
CA ALA A 33 6.05 -7.25 6.85
C ALA A 33 5.52 -7.56 8.25
N HIS A 34 6.26 -7.10 9.27
CA HIS A 34 5.85 -7.17 10.68
C HIS A 34 6.02 -5.80 11.35
N TRP A 35 5.43 -4.77 10.74
CA TRP A 35 5.58 -3.40 11.20
C TRP A 35 4.89 -3.17 12.55
N LYS A 36 5.60 -2.54 13.49
CA LYS A 36 5.05 -2.10 14.78
C LYS A 36 4.76 -0.61 14.82
N THR A 37 5.44 0.17 13.97
CA THR A 37 5.36 1.63 13.95
C THR A 37 5.20 2.15 12.52
N SER A 38 4.58 3.33 12.37
CA SER A 38 4.48 4.01 11.08
C SER A 38 5.85 4.38 10.49
N ALA A 39 6.89 4.52 11.34
CA ALA A 39 8.27 4.70 10.91
C ALA A 39 8.81 3.48 10.15
N GLU A 40 8.52 2.26 10.61
CA GLU A 40 8.91 1.03 9.91
C GLU A 40 8.20 0.90 8.56
N VAL A 41 6.92 1.30 8.48
CA VAL A 41 6.18 1.39 7.22
C VAL A 41 6.90 2.33 6.25
N ARG A 42 7.30 3.51 6.74
CA ARG A 42 8.03 4.50 5.93
C ARG A 42 9.43 4.02 5.53
N SER A 43 10.07 3.17 6.32
CA SER A 43 11.33 2.53 5.94
C SER A 43 11.15 1.56 4.77
N SER A 44 10.03 0.81 4.73
CA SER A 44 9.69 -0.06 3.59
C SER A 44 9.17 0.72 2.38
N PHE A 45 8.50 1.85 2.62
CA PHE A 45 7.93 2.73 1.60
C PHE A 45 8.33 4.19 1.85
N PRO A 46 9.51 4.64 1.38
CA PRO A 46 10.02 5.98 1.67
C PRO A 46 9.11 7.13 1.21
N LYS A 47 8.31 6.90 0.16
CA LYS A 47 7.33 7.86 -0.37
C LYS A 47 5.98 7.84 0.36
N ALA A 48 5.77 6.91 1.31
CA ALA A 48 4.53 6.84 2.05
C ALA A 48 4.39 8.03 3.00
N SER A 49 3.17 8.57 3.07
CA SER A 49 2.80 9.70 3.92
C SER A 49 2.04 9.20 5.14
N VAL A 50 2.60 9.41 6.33
CA VAL A 50 1.91 9.12 7.60
C VAL A 50 0.87 10.21 7.83
N LEU A 51 -0.41 9.83 7.91
CA LEU A 51 -1.51 10.77 8.14
C LEU A 51 -1.76 10.97 9.63
N ASN A 52 -1.77 9.87 10.38
CA ASN A 52 -1.87 9.85 11.83
C ASN A 52 -1.19 8.58 12.36
N ALA A 53 -1.36 8.27 13.65
CA ALA A 53 -0.74 7.11 14.29
C ALA A 53 -1.13 5.76 13.67
N GLU A 54 -2.30 5.67 13.04
CA GLU A 54 -2.90 4.41 12.56
C GLU A 54 -3.02 4.34 11.03
N CYS A 55 -3.00 5.49 10.34
CA CYS A 55 -3.25 5.61 8.91
C CYS A 55 -2.01 6.11 8.16
N VAL A 56 -1.63 5.36 7.12
CA VAL A 56 -0.55 5.68 6.20
C VAL A 56 -1.08 5.65 4.77
N ARG A 57 -0.71 6.64 3.97
CA ARG A 57 -1.08 6.78 2.56
C ARG A 57 0.11 6.41 1.68
N PHE A 58 -0.13 5.65 0.62
CA PHE A 58 0.89 5.19 -0.33
C PHE A 58 0.64 5.76 -1.72
N ASP A 59 1.72 6.11 -2.41
CA ASP A 59 1.67 6.50 -3.82
C ASP A 59 1.52 5.26 -4.71
N VAL A 60 0.59 5.32 -5.66
CA VAL A 60 0.28 4.22 -6.59
C VAL A 60 0.38 4.73 -8.03
N ALA A 61 0.90 3.89 -8.93
CA ALA A 61 1.12 4.19 -10.35
C ALA A 61 1.87 5.53 -10.56
N GLY A 62 3.05 5.65 -9.96
CA GLY A 62 3.89 6.84 -10.08
C GLY A 62 3.35 8.08 -9.35
N GLY A 63 2.32 7.93 -8.51
CA GLY A 63 1.72 9.03 -7.77
C GLY A 63 0.41 9.55 -8.38
N ASN A 64 -0.13 8.88 -9.41
CA ASN A 64 -1.45 9.22 -9.98
C ASN A 64 -2.61 8.79 -9.06
N TYR A 65 -2.37 7.80 -8.20
CA TYR A 65 -3.36 7.25 -7.27
C TYR A 65 -2.82 7.21 -5.85
N ARG A 66 -3.71 7.04 -4.88
CA ARG A 66 -3.38 6.84 -3.46
C ARG A 66 -4.07 5.59 -2.93
N LEU A 67 -3.29 4.80 -2.20
CA LEU A 67 -3.79 3.74 -1.33
C LEU A 67 -3.74 4.21 0.12
#